data_AF-V9IF72-F1
#
_entry.id   AF-V9IF72-F1
#
_cell.length_a   1.000
_cell.length_b   1.000
_cell.length_c   1.000
_cell.angle_alpha   90.00
_cell.angle_beta   90.00
_cell.angle_gamma   90.00
#
_symmetry.space_group_name_H-M   'P 1'
#
loop_
_entity.id
_entity.type
_entity.pdbx_description
1 polymer ?
#
loop_
_entity_poly.entity_id
_entity_poly.type
_entity_poly.pdbx_seq_one_letter_code
_entity_poly.pdbx_strand_id
1 'polypeptide(L)'
;MVLGIFLTEIVLAFCLAATLLYKYGNIFRHHIIVTISVLIAWYFSLLIIFILPLDVSSTVFRQCVEQNIHNSTKLMSDGTTAIPFHTCKEPWPNVPEHIFPNLWRIVYWTSQCLTWLILPLMQSYIKAGDFTVQGKLKSALIDNAIYYGSYLFICGVLLIYIALKPGFDLDGQKLKAIASSASNTWGLFLLVLLLGYALVEVPRGLWNASKPGYTLNYSYFKVAKLSLDKCEAEETVDDILESLQAASVSIGPGHPFHCNLETIFQKIPAELKDRMNRRQLPDDTPTDTPSEKALIRLHRQTIKALQTLQRIETQWGILVDKIIDLEDIARNQLNDDRRFKPTFPTHRSFPFCIIYNPIIEWYWKCIIKSYVQKIVAICTGCLSIAVVWSEVTFFNKSPVLSLFAQFLNLAKENYDYFTIEVLSMLIIAYLCYCAYSTVLKIRVLNLYYLAPHHQTNEYSLIFSGMMLCRLTPPMCLNFLGLIHMDSHIIKTHILETHYTQVNDK
;
A
#
# COMPACT_ATOMS: atom_id res chain seq x y z
N MET A 1 26.35 12.56 -16.83
CA MET A 1 25.39 11.60 -17.41
C MET A 1 24.96 10.53 -16.40
N VAL A 2 25.89 9.97 -15.61
CA VAL A 2 25.66 8.88 -14.63
C VAL A 2 24.64 9.22 -13.52
N LEU A 3 24.76 10.38 -12.86
CA LEU A 3 23.76 10.85 -11.87
C LEU A 3 22.36 11.06 -12.48
N GLY A 4 22.28 11.25 -13.80
CA GLY A 4 21.03 11.50 -14.51
C GLY A 4 20.07 10.32 -14.47
N ILE A 5 20.57 9.07 -14.57
CA ILE A 5 19.72 7.87 -14.53
C ILE A 5 19.13 7.68 -13.13
N PHE A 6 19.96 7.75 -12.09
CA PHE A 6 19.53 7.71 -10.70
C PHE A 6 18.47 8.78 -10.38
N LEU A 7 18.68 10.02 -10.83
CA LEU A 7 17.69 11.09 -10.70
C LEU A 7 16.41 10.81 -11.51
N THR A 8 16.54 10.21 -12.69
CA THR A 8 15.39 9.84 -13.54
C THR A 8 14.51 8.82 -12.83
N GLU A 9 15.10 7.81 -12.17
CA GLU A 9 14.35 6.81 -11.41
C GLU A 9 13.63 7.41 -10.19
N ILE A 10 14.30 8.30 -9.46
CA ILE A 10 13.70 9.06 -8.36
C ILE A 10 12.48 9.86 -8.86
N VAL A 11 12.65 10.58 -9.97
CA VAL A 11 11.57 11.36 -10.58
C VAL A 11 10.46 10.45 -11.10
N LEU A 12 10.80 9.30 -11.68
CA LEU A 12 9.83 8.32 -12.17
C LEU A 12 8.98 7.76 -11.02
N ALA A 13 9.60 7.41 -9.89
CA ALA A 13 8.88 6.97 -8.69
C ALA A 13 7.93 8.06 -8.16
N PHE A 14 8.36 9.33 -8.17
CA PHE A 14 7.52 10.46 -7.77
C PHE A 14 6.34 10.66 -8.73
N CYS A 15 6.59 10.67 -10.04
CA CYS A 15 5.56 10.80 -11.06
C CYS A 15 4.55 9.65 -10.98
N LEU A 16 5.01 8.42 -10.73
CA LEU A 16 4.15 7.26 -10.52
C LEU A 16 3.26 7.45 -9.30
N ALA A 17 3.83 7.83 -8.14
CA ALA A 17 3.08 8.09 -6.92
C ALA A 17 2.05 9.22 -7.08
N ALA A 18 2.45 10.33 -7.72
CA ALA A 18 1.59 11.47 -7.98
C ALA A 18 0.45 11.12 -8.95
N THR A 19 0.73 10.34 -10.00
CA THR A 19 -0.28 9.90 -10.96
C THR A 19 -1.29 8.95 -10.30
N LEU A 20 -0.82 8.03 -9.46
CA LEU A 20 -1.70 7.16 -8.68
C LEU A 20 -2.56 7.98 -7.71
N LEU A 21 -1.97 8.95 -7.02
CA LEU A 21 -2.69 9.78 -6.06
C LEU A 21 -3.75 10.63 -6.75
N TYR A 22 -3.42 11.20 -7.90
CA TYR A 22 -4.40 11.90 -8.74
C TYR A 22 -5.51 10.95 -9.18
N LYS A 23 -5.18 9.75 -9.68
CA LYS A 23 -6.19 8.79 -10.15
C LYS A 23 -7.20 8.37 -9.07
N TYR A 24 -6.76 8.18 -7.83
CA TYR A 24 -7.60 7.66 -6.73
C TYR A 24 -8.17 8.77 -5.84
N GLY A 25 -7.39 9.79 -5.51
CA GLY A 25 -7.76 10.85 -4.56
C GLY A 25 -8.21 12.15 -5.24
N ASN A 26 -9.08 12.90 -4.56
CA ASN A 26 -9.50 14.22 -5.01
C ASN A 26 -8.69 15.32 -4.32
N ILE A 27 -7.60 15.76 -4.94
CA ILE A 27 -6.66 16.74 -4.37
C ILE A 27 -7.36 18.06 -3.96
N PHE A 28 -8.41 18.46 -4.69
CA PHE A 28 -9.11 19.73 -4.43
C PHE A 28 -10.12 19.67 -3.29
N ARG A 29 -10.62 18.47 -2.97
CA ARG A 29 -11.56 18.28 -1.86
C ARG A 29 -10.88 17.86 -0.57
N HIS A 30 -9.71 17.23 -0.67
CA HIS A 30 -9.04 16.65 0.47
C HIS A 30 -8.23 17.66 1.27
N HIS A 31 -8.10 17.44 2.57
CA HIS A 31 -7.15 18.16 3.41
C HIS A 31 -5.72 18.07 2.84
N ILE A 32 -5.06 19.22 2.71
CA ILE A 32 -3.72 19.32 2.10
C ILE A 32 -2.71 18.42 2.83
N ILE A 33 -2.76 18.38 4.17
CA ILE A 33 -1.88 17.54 4.99
C ILE A 33 -2.04 16.06 4.64
N VAL A 34 -3.28 15.60 4.45
CA VAL A 34 -3.59 14.21 4.07
C VAL A 34 -2.98 13.90 2.71
N THR A 35 -3.21 14.78 1.73
CA THR A 35 -2.71 14.60 0.37
C THR A 35 -1.19 14.54 0.33
N ILE A 36 -0.51 15.47 1.02
CA ILE A 36 0.97 15.50 1.08
C ILE A 36 1.51 14.27 1.81
N SER A 37 0.93 13.91 2.96
CA SER A 37 1.40 12.76 3.74
C SER A 37 1.23 11.44 2.99
N VAL A 38 0.11 11.28 2.27
CA VAL A 38 -0.09 10.07 1.46
C VAL A 38 0.79 10.08 0.20
N LEU A 39 1.02 11.23 -0.42
CA LEU A 39 1.97 11.33 -1.54
C LEU A 39 3.37 10.88 -1.10
N ILE A 40 3.86 11.37 0.03
CA ILE A 40 5.16 11.00 0.59
C ILE A 40 5.19 9.51 0.92
N ALA A 41 4.13 8.98 1.53
CA ALA A 41 4.01 7.56 1.84
C ALA A 41 4.14 6.68 0.59
N TRP A 42 3.33 6.97 -0.43
CA TRP A 42 3.31 6.20 -1.67
C TRP A 42 4.60 6.35 -2.46
N TYR A 43 5.16 7.56 -2.47
CA TYR A 43 6.44 7.83 -3.11
C TYR A 43 7.54 6.95 -2.53
N PHE A 44 7.74 6.94 -1.21
CA PHE A 44 8.79 6.11 -0.61
C PHE A 44 8.55 4.61 -0.76
N SER A 45 7.31 4.16 -0.69
CA SER A 45 6.97 2.75 -0.93
C SER A 45 7.17 2.31 -2.39
N LEU A 46 7.07 3.21 -3.36
CA LEU A 46 7.35 2.90 -4.78
C LEU A 46 8.82 3.12 -5.12
N LEU A 47 9.51 4.01 -4.41
CA LEU A 47 10.93 4.32 -4.60
C LEU A 47 11.81 3.08 -4.38
N ILE A 48 11.45 2.20 -3.44
CA ILE A 48 12.23 0.97 -3.17
C ILE A 48 12.33 0.03 -4.38
N ILE A 49 11.37 0.09 -5.32
CA ILE A 49 11.37 -0.75 -6.53
C ILE A 49 12.57 -0.40 -7.43
N PHE A 50 13.02 0.85 -7.41
CA PHE A 50 14.11 1.35 -8.23
C PHE A 50 15.43 1.42 -7.46
N ILE A 51 15.40 1.96 -6.23
CA ILE A 51 16.63 2.21 -5.46
C ILE A 51 17.26 0.93 -4.89
N LEU A 52 16.47 -0.06 -4.51
CA LEU A 52 17.00 -1.29 -3.91
C LEU A 52 17.84 -2.13 -4.90
N PRO A 53 17.38 -2.36 -6.16
CA PRO A 53 18.23 -2.95 -7.20
C PRO A 53 19.56 -2.22 -7.41
N LEU A 54 19.55 -0.89 -7.38
CA LEU A 54 20.77 -0.09 -7.50
C LEU A 54 21.71 -0.29 -6.32
N ASP A 55 21.21 -0.29 -5.08
CA ASP A 55 22.02 -0.56 -3.88
C ASP A 55 22.63 -1.97 -3.92
N VAL A 56 21.89 -2.97 -4.42
CA VAL A 56 22.39 -4.33 -4.64
C VAL A 56 23.55 -4.33 -5.65
N SER A 57 23.38 -3.69 -6.82
CA SER A 57 24.44 -3.63 -7.84
C SER A 57 25.72 -2.93 -7.32
N SER A 58 25.56 -1.83 -6.58
CA SER A 58 26.64 -1.09 -5.93
C SER A 58 27.34 -1.93 -4.86
N THR A 59 26.57 -2.70 -4.08
CA THR A 59 27.11 -3.60 -3.07
C THR A 59 27.92 -4.73 -3.71
N VAL A 60 27.42 -5.35 -4.78
CA VAL A 60 28.17 -6.38 -5.53
C VAL A 60 29.51 -5.85 -6.06
N PHE A 61 29.52 -4.60 -6.57
CA PHE A 61 30.75 -3.93 -6.97
C PHE A 61 31.72 -3.73 -5.80
N ARG A 62 31.25 -3.20 -4.66
CA ARG A 62 32.06 -3.02 -3.44
C ARG A 62 32.66 -4.34 -2.96
N GLN A 63 31.88 -5.42 -2.95
CA GLN A 63 32.37 -6.76 -2.60
C GLN A 63 33.48 -7.23 -3.53
N CYS A 64 33.39 -6.96 -4.85
CA CYS A 64 34.45 -7.30 -5.80
C CYS A 64 35.75 -6.54 -5.50
N VAL A 65 35.65 -5.24 -5.25
CA VAL A 65 36.81 -4.39 -4.94
C VAL A 65 37.50 -4.86 -3.65
N GLU A 66 36.74 -5.14 -2.60
CA GLU A 66 37.28 -5.60 -1.32
C GLU A 66 37.94 -6.99 -1.43
N GLN A 67 37.34 -7.90 -2.19
CA GLN A 67 37.93 -9.22 -2.47
C GLN A 67 39.26 -9.10 -3.22
N ASN A 68 39.36 -8.19 -4.18
CA ASN A 68 40.61 -7.92 -4.90
C ASN A 68 41.70 -7.33 -3.99
N ILE A 69 41.33 -6.40 -3.10
CA ILE A 69 42.26 -5.83 -2.12
C ILE A 69 42.77 -6.95 -1.20
N HIS A 70 41.89 -7.76 -0.63
CA HIS A 70 42.27 -8.86 0.27
C HIS A 70 43.15 -9.91 -0.42
N ASN A 71 42.86 -10.26 -1.67
CA ASN A 71 43.71 -11.16 -2.46
C ASN A 71 45.09 -10.55 -2.71
N SER A 72 45.17 -9.24 -2.94
CA SER A 72 46.43 -8.52 -3.12
C SER A 72 47.29 -8.52 -1.85
N THR A 73 46.70 -8.24 -0.68
CA THR A 73 47.42 -8.27 0.61
C THR A 73 47.93 -9.66 0.94
N LYS A 74 47.15 -10.71 0.62
CA LYS A 74 47.56 -12.10 0.83
C LYS A 74 48.72 -12.52 -0.10
N LEU A 75 48.69 -12.09 -1.36
CA LEU A 75 49.74 -12.37 -2.35
C LEU A 75 51.07 -11.69 -1.98
N MET A 76 51.03 -10.47 -1.43
CA MET A 76 52.22 -9.76 -0.93
C MET A 76 52.86 -10.46 0.28
N SER A 77 52.11 -11.28 1.02
CA SER A 77 52.61 -12.05 2.17
C SER A 77 53.22 -13.41 1.78
N ASP A 78 52.80 -14.01 0.66
CA ASP A 78 53.19 -15.38 0.26
C ASP A 78 54.15 -15.45 -0.95
N GLY A 79 54.69 -14.32 -1.41
CA GLY A 79 55.87 -14.28 -2.30
C GLY A 79 55.76 -15.04 -3.64
N THR A 80 54.55 -15.23 -4.18
CA THR A 80 54.32 -16.00 -5.42
C THR A 80 53.69 -15.16 -6.54
N THR A 81 53.99 -15.57 -7.78
CA THR A 81 53.83 -14.88 -9.06
C THR A 81 52.42 -14.37 -9.37
N ALA A 82 52.37 -13.19 -10.00
CA ALA A 82 51.18 -12.43 -10.36
C ALA A 82 50.16 -13.23 -11.20
N ILE A 83 49.02 -13.55 -10.61
CA ILE A 83 47.78 -13.94 -11.30
C ILE A 83 47.11 -12.65 -11.80
N PRO A 84 46.42 -12.62 -12.97
CA PRO A 84 45.91 -11.39 -13.55
C PRO A 84 44.97 -10.65 -12.59
N PHE A 85 45.17 -9.34 -12.44
CA PHE A 85 44.23 -8.47 -11.73
C PHE A 85 42.84 -8.60 -12.35
N HIS A 86 41.86 -9.11 -11.58
CA HIS A 86 40.47 -9.05 -11.98
C HIS A 86 40.01 -7.59 -11.89
N THR A 87 39.94 -6.86 -13.00
CA THR A 87 39.40 -5.50 -12.99
C THR A 87 37.90 -5.54 -12.74
N CYS A 88 37.45 -5.12 -11.55
CA CYS A 88 36.03 -4.92 -11.28
C CYS A 88 35.51 -3.80 -12.19
N LYS A 89 34.48 -4.09 -12.99
CA LYS A 89 33.83 -3.09 -13.82
C LYS A 89 32.89 -2.26 -12.96
N GLU A 90 32.84 -0.94 -13.16
CA GLU A 90 31.90 -0.10 -12.42
C GLU A 90 30.45 -0.35 -12.88
N PRO A 91 29.48 -0.41 -11.94
CA PRO A 91 28.06 -0.44 -12.28
C PRO A 91 27.62 0.91 -12.84
N TRP A 92 26.64 0.91 -13.73
CA TRP A 92 26.03 2.12 -14.26
C TRP A 92 24.59 2.18 -13.73
N PRO A 93 24.19 3.16 -12.89
CA PRO A 93 24.90 4.35 -12.43
C PRO A 93 25.89 4.19 -11.27
N ASN A 94 27.10 4.74 -11.43
CA ASN A 94 28.07 4.95 -10.35
C ASN A 94 27.61 6.13 -9.46
N VAL A 95 27.01 5.80 -8.32
CA VAL A 95 26.49 6.74 -7.33
C VAL A 95 27.51 6.88 -6.18
N PRO A 96 27.83 8.11 -5.73
CA PRO A 96 28.71 8.33 -4.60
C PRO A 96 28.27 7.59 -3.32
N GLU A 97 29.24 7.04 -2.57
CA GLU A 97 29.01 6.16 -1.40
C GLU A 97 28.15 6.79 -0.29
N HIS A 98 28.12 8.13 -0.17
CA HIS A 98 27.36 8.82 0.86
C HIS A 98 25.86 8.99 0.53
N ILE A 99 25.45 8.80 -0.74
CA ILE A 99 24.07 9.09 -1.16
C ILE A 99 23.12 7.99 -0.69
N PHE A 100 23.44 6.71 -0.87
CA PHE A 100 22.58 5.60 -0.46
C PHE A 100 22.29 5.58 1.05
N PRO A 101 23.28 5.70 1.97
CA PRO A 101 23.03 5.75 3.41
C PRO A 101 22.11 6.90 3.83
N ASN A 102 22.32 8.09 3.25
CA ASN A 102 21.50 9.26 3.56
C ASN A 102 20.07 9.10 3.03
N LEU A 103 19.92 8.59 1.80
CA LEU A 103 18.62 8.32 1.20
C LEU A 103 17.85 7.28 2.03
N TRP A 104 18.47 6.15 2.36
CA TRP A 104 17.83 5.11 3.16
C TRP A 104 17.46 5.59 4.56
N ARG A 105 18.28 6.44 5.19
CA ARG A 105 17.94 7.10 6.46
C ARG A 105 16.69 7.97 6.33
N ILE A 106 16.60 8.78 5.28
CA ILE A 106 15.41 9.62 5.01
C ILE A 106 14.19 8.73 4.79
N VAL A 107 14.28 7.75 3.91
CA VAL A 107 13.18 6.83 3.56
C VAL A 107 12.68 6.09 4.80
N TYR A 108 13.59 5.50 5.58
CA TYR A 108 13.25 4.73 6.77
C TYR A 108 12.59 5.60 7.84
N TRP A 109 13.26 6.65 8.32
CA TRP A 109 12.74 7.45 9.44
C TRP A 109 11.48 8.23 9.06
N THR A 110 11.38 8.70 7.82
CA THR A 110 10.16 9.34 7.36
C THR A 110 9.01 8.34 7.29
N SER A 111 9.24 7.12 6.78
CA SER A 111 8.22 6.06 6.78
C SER A 111 7.78 5.66 8.19
N GLN A 112 8.69 5.61 9.16
CA GLN A 112 8.34 5.34 10.56
C GLN A 112 7.49 6.48 11.15
N CYS A 113 7.89 7.74 10.93
CA CYS A 113 7.15 8.91 11.39
C CYS A 113 5.74 8.97 10.79
N LEU A 114 5.60 8.70 9.49
CA LEU A 114 4.31 8.66 8.82
C LEU A 114 3.43 7.53 9.36
N THR A 115 4.01 6.34 9.56
CA THR A 115 3.27 5.14 10.01
C THR A 115 2.76 5.26 11.43
N TRP A 116 3.57 5.81 12.34
CA TRP A 116 3.30 5.79 13.78
C TRP A 116 2.78 7.11 14.35
N LEU A 117 2.97 8.24 13.66
CA LEU A 117 2.56 9.56 14.16
C LEU A 117 1.57 10.24 13.23
N ILE A 118 1.98 10.58 12.01
CA ILE A 118 1.22 11.50 11.15
C ILE A 118 -0.07 10.85 10.63
N LEU A 119 0.01 9.69 9.99
CA LEU A 119 -1.15 9.05 9.37
C LEU A 119 -2.19 8.57 10.40
N PRO A 120 -1.83 7.92 11.53
CA PRO A 120 -2.78 7.57 12.58
C PRO A 120 -3.47 8.79 13.21
N LEU A 121 -2.73 9.88 13.44
CA LEU A 121 -3.31 11.12 13.96
C LEU A 121 -4.34 11.71 12.99
N MET A 122 -3.99 11.82 11.71
CA MET A 122 -4.90 12.32 10.68
C MET A 122 -6.12 11.42 10.50
N GLN A 123 -5.95 10.10 10.62
CA GLN A 123 -7.05 9.14 10.57
C GLN A 123 -8.08 9.38 11.69
N SER A 124 -7.62 9.64 12.92
CA SER A 124 -8.49 9.98 14.05
C SER A 124 -9.07 11.38 13.94
N TYR A 125 -8.32 12.35 13.39
CA TYR A 125 -8.76 13.73 13.19
C TYR A 125 -9.95 13.84 12.24
N ILE A 126 -9.93 13.13 11.11
CA ILE A 126 -11.02 13.14 10.12
C ILE A 126 -12.29 12.47 10.67
N LYS A 127 -12.11 11.54 11.61
CA LYS A 127 -13.19 10.83 12.31
C LYS A 127 -13.71 11.57 13.54
N ALA A 128 -13.07 12.65 13.98
CA ALA A 128 -13.50 13.38 15.16
C ALA A 128 -14.80 14.15 14.89
N GLY A 129 -15.76 14.04 15.82
CA GLY A 129 -17.05 14.74 15.74
C GLY A 129 -17.03 16.15 16.36
N ASP A 130 -15.90 16.58 16.91
CA ASP A 130 -15.77 17.92 17.48
C ASP A 130 -15.95 19.01 16.42
N PHE A 131 -16.56 20.13 16.80
CA PHE A 131 -16.83 21.24 15.87
C PHE A 131 -15.62 22.17 15.68
N THR A 132 -14.71 22.23 16.66
CA THR A 132 -13.53 23.09 16.62
C THR A 132 -12.27 22.33 16.20
N VAL A 133 -11.32 23.00 15.55
CA VAL A 133 -10.03 22.41 15.13
C VAL A 133 -9.24 21.90 16.35
N GLN A 134 -9.22 22.67 17.43
CA GLN A 134 -8.55 22.29 18.68
C GLN A 134 -9.23 21.08 19.33
N GLY A 135 -10.57 21.03 19.34
CA GLY A 135 -11.34 19.89 19.83
C GLY A 135 -11.03 18.62 19.03
N LYS A 136 -11.05 18.71 17.69
CA LYS A 136 -10.71 17.57 16.83
C LYS A 136 -9.30 17.06 17.06
N LEU A 137 -8.32 17.96 17.18
CA LEU A 137 -6.93 17.58 17.44
C LEU A 137 -6.78 16.94 18.83
N LYS A 138 -7.42 17.49 19.85
CA LYS A 138 -7.42 16.93 21.21
C LYS A 138 -8.04 15.53 21.23
N SER A 139 -9.21 15.35 20.63
CA SER A 139 -9.88 14.05 20.51
C SER A 139 -9.04 13.05 19.71
N ALA A 140 -8.40 13.49 18.62
CA ALA A 140 -7.52 12.63 17.82
C ALA A 140 -6.26 12.20 18.60
N LEU A 141 -5.68 13.10 19.40
CA LEU A 141 -4.55 12.78 20.27
C LEU A 141 -4.96 11.83 21.39
N ILE A 142 -6.14 12.01 22.00
CA ILE A 142 -6.66 11.11 23.04
C ILE A 142 -6.92 9.71 22.47
N ASP A 143 -7.61 9.61 21.32
CA ASP A 143 -7.90 8.33 20.67
C ASP A 143 -6.60 7.56 20.36
N ASN A 144 -5.57 8.25 19.85
CA ASN A 144 -4.25 7.65 19.61
C ASN A 144 -3.49 7.34 20.91
N ALA A 145 -3.56 8.20 21.92
CA ALA A 145 -2.89 8.00 23.21
C ALA A 145 -3.46 6.80 23.98
N ILE A 146 -4.76 6.52 23.88
CA ILE A 146 -5.36 5.31 24.45
C ILE A 146 -4.80 4.07 23.75
N TYR A 147 -4.78 4.08 22.41
CA TYR A 147 -4.25 2.98 21.63
C TYR A 147 -2.76 2.74 21.94
N TYR A 148 -1.91 3.75 21.76
CA TYR A 148 -0.47 3.63 22.03
C TYR A 148 -0.14 3.45 23.50
N GLY A 149 -0.93 4.01 24.42
CA GLY A 149 -0.77 3.82 25.85
C GLY A 149 -0.94 2.35 26.24
N SER A 150 -1.87 1.62 25.62
CA SER A 150 -2.01 0.18 25.86
C SER A 150 -0.81 -0.64 25.36
N TYR A 151 -0.23 -0.29 24.20
CA TYR A 151 1.03 -0.91 23.74
C TYR A 151 2.20 -0.56 24.65
N LEU A 152 2.31 0.70 25.06
CA LEU A 152 3.40 1.17 25.92
C LEU A 152 3.35 0.48 27.29
N PHE A 153 2.16 0.21 27.83
CA PHE A 153 2.00 -0.56 29.06
C PHE A 153 2.55 -1.98 28.92
N ILE A 154 2.20 -2.68 27.84
CA ILE A 154 2.72 -4.04 27.55
C ILE A 154 4.25 -4.00 27.37
N CYS A 155 4.76 -3.05 26.59
CA CYS A 155 6.21 -2.85 26.43
C CYS A 155 6.90 -2.53 27.75
N GLY A 156 6.28 -1.74 28.62
CA GLY A 156 6.81 -1.39 29.95
C GLY A 156 6.99 -2.62 30.83
N VAL A 157 6.00 -3.53 30.86
CA VAL A 157 6.09 -4.80 31.60
C VAL A 157 7.25 -5.66 31.06
N LEU A 158 7.40 -5.74 29.73
CA LEU A 158 8.50 -6.48 29.09
C LEU A 158 9.87 -5.85 29.38
N LEU A 159 9.98 -4.53 29.38
CA LEU A 159 11.22 -3.81 29.70
C LEU A 159 11.60 -3.98 31.18
N ILE A 160 10.64 -3.95 32.10
CA ILE A 160 10.88 -4.25 33.52
C ILE A 160 11.41 -5.68 33.66
N TYR A 161 10.80 -6.65 32.98
CA TYR A 161 11.30 -8.02 32.98
C TYR A 161 12.75 -8.13 32.50
N ILE A 162 13.12 -7.41 31.43
CA ILE A 162 14.49 -7.37 30.91
C ILE A 162 15.44 -6.67 31.90
N ALA A 163 15.03 -5.56 32.51
CA ALA A 163 15.82 -4.80 33.48
C ALA A 163 16.14 -5.62 34.74
N LEU A 164 15.25 -6.53 35.14
CA LEU A 164 15.44 -7.40 36.30
C LEU A 164 16.37 -8.60 36.00
N LYS A 165 16.74 -8.85 34.75
CA LYS A 165 17.74 -9.88 34.43
C LYS A 165 19.15 -9.36 34.72
N PRO A 166 19.92 -10.02 35.60
CA PRO A 166 21.28 -9.60 35.92
C PRO A 166 22.17 -9.67 34.66
N GLY A 167 22.91 -8.57 34.41
CA GLY A 167 23.84 -8.44 33.28
C GLY A 167 23.33 -7.65 32.06
N PHE A 168 22.12 -7.09 32.11
CA PHE A 168 21.57 -6.26 31.02
C PHE A 168 21.43 -4.78 31.41
N ASP A 169 22.40 -3.95 31.01
CA ASP A 169 22.25 -2.50 31.08
C ASP A 169 21.41 -2.00 29.90
N LEU A 170 20.26 -1.40 30.21
CA LEU A 170 19.37 -0.75 29.25
C LEU A 170 19.93 0.63 28.89
N ASP A 171 20.65 0.71 27.78
CA ASP A 171 21.10 1.97 27.20
C ASP A 171 20.07 2.52 26.19
N GLY A 172 20.08 3.84 25.96
CA GLY A 172 19.21 4.51 25.00
C GLY A 172 19.38 3.99 23.57
N GLN A 173 20.60 3.62 23.17
CA GLN A 173 20.84 3.00 21.86
C GLN A 173 20.20 1.61 21.76
N LYS A 174 20.28 0.81 22.82
CA LYS A 174 19.63 -0.50 22.88
C LYS A 174 18.11 -0.39 22.85
N LEU A 175 17.54 0.60 23.54
CA LEU A 175 16.10 0.86 23.49
C LEU A 175 15.62 1.25 22.09
N LYS A 176 16.39 2.11 21.39
CA LYS A 176 16.14 2.46 19.99
C LYS A 176 16.20 1.23 19.08
N ALA A 177 17.20 0.36 19.26
CA ALA A 177 17.33 -0.88 18.49
C ALA A 177 16.16 -1.84 18.75
N ILE A 178 15.72 -2.01 20.01
CA ILE A 178 14.56 -2.81 20.38
C ILE A 178 13.28 -2.26 19.72
N ALA A 179 13.07 -0.95 19.76
CA ALA A 179 11.89 -0.32 19.14
C ALA A 179 11.88 -0.48 17.61
N SER A 180 13.03 -0.29 16.96
CA SER A 180 13.21 -0.53 15.52
C SER A 180 12.90 -1.99 15.15
N SER A 181 13.51 -2.93 15.88
CA SER A 181 13.30 -4.36 15.67
C SER A 181 11.84 -4.76 15.89
N ALA A 182 11.18 -4.28 16.96
CA ALA A 182 9.77 -4.57 17.23
C ALA A 182 8.86 -4.05 16.10
N SER A 183 9.09 -2.84 15.60
CA SER A 183 8.34 -2.27 14.48
C SER A 183 8.53 -3.09 13.20
N ASN A 184 9.77 -3.50 12.90
CA ASN A 184 10.07 -4.34 11.75
C ASN A 184 9.46 -5.73 11.87
N THR A 185 9.48 -6.35 13.05
CA THR A 185 8.86 -7.67 13.30
C THR A 185 7.35 -7.62 13.09
N TRP A 186 6.68 -6.55 13.54
CA TRP A 186 5.25 -6.35 13.25
C TRP A 186 4.99 -6.23 11.75
N GLY A 187 5.81 -5.46 11.04
CA GLY A 187 5.76 -5.35 9.58
C GLY A 187 6.00 -6.69 8.88
N LEU A 188 6.98 -7.48 9.34
CA LEU A 188 7.32 -8.79 8.78
C LEU A 188 6.18 -9.79 9.01
N PHE A 189 5.57 -9.79 10.19
CA PHE A 189 4.40 -10.62 10.48
C PHE A 189 3.25 -10.31 9.50
N LEU A 190 2.95 -9.03 9.29
CA LEU A 190 1.96 -8.61 8.30
C LEU A 190 2.38 -9.03 6.89
N LEU A 191 3.65 -8.88 6.54
CA LEU A 191 4.17 -9.26 5.23
C LEU A 191 3.98 -10.76 4.98
N VAL A 192 4.30 -11.62 5.94
CA VAL A 192 4.11 -13.08 5.82
C VAL A 192 2.64 -13.43 5.54
N LEU A 193 1.70 -12.82 6.27
CA LEU A 193 0.27 -13.05 6.07
C LEU A 193 -0.20 -12.57 4.68
N LEU A 194 0.21 -11.36 4.28
CA LEU A 194 -0.20 -10.75 3.02
C LEU A 194 0.40 -11.48 1.83
N LEU A 195 1.71 -11.72 1.85
CA LEU A 195 2.44 -12.39 0.76
C LEU A 195 1.99 -13.85 0.63
N GLY A 196 1.81 -14.56 1.74
CA GLY A 196 1.31 -15.95 1.74
C GLY A 196 -0.04 -16.09 1.03
N TYR A 197 -0.97 -15.15 1.25
CA TYR A 197 -2.22 -15.10 0.50
C TYR A 197 -2.02 -14.67 -0.97
N ALA A 198 -1.24 -13.60 -1.20
CA ALA A 198 -1.07 -12.97 -2.49
C ALA A 198 -0.43 -13.89 -3.53
N LEU A 199 0.59 -14.66 -3.15
CA LEU A 199 1.33 -15.54 -4.06
C LEU A 199 0.44 -16.61 -4.68
N VAL A 200 -0.68 -16.96 -4.03
CA VAL A 200 -1.69 -17.89 -4.57
C VAL A 200 -2.83 -17.14 -5.25
N GLU A 201 -3.36 -16.09 -4.63
CA GLU A 201 -4.54 -15.38 -5.13
C GLU A 201 -4.25 -14.57 -6.41
N VAL A 202 -3.06 -14.01 -6.58
CA VAL A 202 -2.69 -13.26 -7.79
C VAL A 202 -2.76 -14.11 -9.06
N PRO A 203 -2.02 -15.23 -9.18
CA PRO A 203 -2.08 -16.07 -10.38
C PRO A 203 -3.47 -16.71 -10.54
N ARG A 204 -4.10 -17.17 -9.44
CA ARG A 204 -5.47 -17.73 -9.48
C ARG A 204 -6.49 -16.70 -9.98
N GLY A 205 -6.40 -15.47 -9.49
CA GLY A 205 -7.28 -14.37 -9.87
C GLY A 205 -7.12 -13.99 -11.34
N LEU A 206 -5.90 -13.93 -11.86
CA LEU A 206 -5.62 -13.70 -13.28
C LEU A 206 -6.15 -14.84 -14.16
N TRP A 207 -5.94 -16.08 -13.74
CA TRP A 207 -6.45 -17.26 -14.46
C TRP A 207 -7.98 -17.27 -14.52
N ASN A 208 -8.64 -16.98 -13.40
CA ASN A 208 -10.09 -16.91 -13.34
C ASN A 208 -10.64 -15.72 -14.13
N ALA A 209 -9.96 -14.56 -14.09
CA ALA A 209 -10.31 -13.39 -14.89
C ALA A 209 -10.25 -13.66 -16.41
N SER A 210 -9.39 -14.59 -16.84
CA SER A 210 -9.32 -15.01 -18.25
C SER A 210 -10.57 -15.73 -18.75
N LYS A 211 -11.41 -16.26 -17.86
CA LYS A 211 -12.62 -17.00 -18.19
C LYS A 211 -13.82 -16.02 -18.12
N PRO A 212 -14.35 -15.55 -19.27
CA PRO A 212 -15.39 -14.52 -19.28
C PRO A 212 -16.68 -14.97 -18.58
N GLY A 213 -17.18 -16.17 -18.87
CA GLY A 213 -18.40 -16.70 -18.24
C GLY A 213 -18.29 -16.88 -16.73
N TYR A 214 -17.15 -17.37 -16.23
CA TYR A 214 -16.90 -17.45 -14.78
C TYR A 214 -16.88 -16.04 -14.15
N THR A 215 -16.18 -15.10 -14.78
CA THR A 215 -16.03 -13.73 -14.28
C THR A 215 -17.37 -13.01 -14.20
N LEU A 216 -18.26 -13.22 -15.19
CA LEU A 216 -19.61 -12.67 -15.20
C LEU A 216 -20.45 -13.23 -14.05
N ASN A 217 -20.55 -14.56 -13.92
CA ASN A 217 -21.32 -15.21 -12.85
C ASN A 217 -20.81 -14.85 -11.45
N TYR A 218 -19.48 -14.80 -11.27
CA TYR A 218 -18.88 -14.36 -10.02
C TYR A 218 -19.19 -12.90 -9.72
N SER A 219 -19.24 -12.03 -10.74
CA SER A 219 -19.58 -10.62 -10.56
C SER A 219 -21.05 -10.45 -10.18
N TYR A 220 -21.99 -11.23 -10.75
CA TYR A 220 -23.39 -11.25 -10.30
C TYR A 220 -23.55 -11.68 -8.84
N PHE A 221 -22.84 -12.73 -8.42
CA PHE A 221 -22.84 -13.12 -7.01
C PHE A 221 -22.31 -12.00 -6.11
N LYS A 222 -21.21 -11.36 -6.53
CA LYS A 222 -20.59 -10.28 -5.76
C LYS A 222 -21.49 -9.04 -5.68
N VAL A 223 -22.20 -8.69 -6.76
CA VAL A 223 -23.11 -7.55 -6.76
C VAL A 223 -24.30 -7.84 -5.85
N ALA A 224 -24.91 -9.02 -5.92
CA ALA A 224 -25.99 -9.41 -5.02
C ALA A 224 -25.58 -9.31 -3.53
N LYS A 225 -24.35 -9.70 -3.17
CA LYS A 225 -23.83 -9.49 -1.82
C LYS A 225 -23.66 -8.00 -1.48
N LEU A 226 -23.08 -7.23 -2.40
CA LEU A 226 -22.84 -5.80 -2.19
C LEU A 226 -24.14 -4.98 -2.10
N SER A 227 -25.24 -5.42 -2.72
CA SER A 227 -26.55 -4.78 -2.54
C SER A 227 -27.06 -4.92 -1.12
N LEU A 228 -26.83 -6.07 -0.48
CA LEU A 228 -27.21 -6.28 0.92
C LEU A 228 -26.43 -5.33 1.83
N ASP A 229 -25.11 -5.26 1.64
CA ASP A 229 -24.23 -4.33 2.37
C ASP A 229 -24.65 -2.85 2.11
N LYS A 230 -25.14 -2.53 0.90
CA LYS A 230 -25.66 -1.21 0.56
C LYS A 230 -26.95 -0.89 1.32
N CYS A 231 -27.92 -1.81 1.35
CA CYS A 231 -29.16 -1.62 2.09
C CYS A 231 -28.90 -1.43 3.59
N GLU A 232 -27.99 -2.22 4.19
CA GLU A 232 -27.59 -2.07 5.60
C GLU A 232 -26.97 -0.67 5.88
N ALA A 233 -26.16 -0.17 4.96
CA ALA A 233 -25.57 1.16 5.09
C ALA A 233 -26.60 2.28 4.92
N GLU A 234 -27.59 2.11 4.04
CA GLU A 234 -28.71 3.04 3.88
C GLU A 234 -29.59 3.08 5.13
N GLU A 235 -29.91 1.92 5.72
CA GLU A 235 -30.65 1.79 6.98
C GLU A 235 -29.91 2.47 8.14
N THR A 236 -28.60 2.23 8.27
CA THR A 236 -27.77 2.88 9.30
C THR A 236 -27.77 4.41 9.16
N VAL A 237 -27.77 4.93 7.93
CA VAL A 237 -27.87 6.38 7.69
C VAL A 237 -29.26 6.88 8.07
N ASP A 238 -30.31 6.13 7.76
CA ASP A 238 -31.69 6.46 8.09
C ASP A 238 -31.91 6.57 9.61
N ASP A 239 -31.38 5.64 10.41
CA ASP A 239 -31.45 5.68 11.88
C ASP A 239 -30.77 6.95 12.46
N ILE A 240 -29.64 7.34 11.86
CA ILE A 240 -28.91 8.54 12.27
C ILE A 240 -29.66 9.81 11.85
N LEU A 241 -30.29 9.81 10.67
CA LEU A 241 -31.13 10.92 10.22
C LEU A 241 -32.35 11.11 11.14
N GLU A 242 -32.97 10.03 11.61
CA GLU A 242 -34.04 10.11 12.61
C GLU A 242 -33.54 10.73 13.93
N SER A 243 -32.37 10.28 14.41
CA SER A 243 -31.72 10.87 15.60
C SER A 243 -31.38 12.36 15.41
N LEU A 244 -30.98 12.77 14.21
CA LEU A 244 -30.73 14.17 13.86
C LEU A 244 -32.01 14.99 13.78
N GLN A 245 -33.09 14.41 13.25
CA GLN A 245 -34.40 15.06 13.21
C GLN A 245 -34.92 15.29 14.63
N ALA A 246 -34.82 14.29 15.51
CA ALA A 246 -35.15 14.43 16.93
C ALA A 246 -34.31 15.53 17.62
N ALA A 247 -33.00 15.58 17.35
CA ALA A 247 -32.13 16.64 17.83
C ALA A 247 -32.51 18.03 17.28
N SER A 248 -33.03 18.11 16.05
CA SER A 248 -33.46 19.38 15.45
C SER A 248 -34.75 19.94 16.04
N VAL A 249 -35.67 19.07 16.49
CA VAL A 249 -36.89 19.49 17.17
C VAL A 249 -36.59 20.06 18.56
N SER A 250 -35.63 19.45 19.28
CA SER A 250 -35.22 19.92 20.61
C SER A 250 -34.31 21.16 20.59
N ILE A 251 -33.54 21.36 19.52
CA ILE A 251 -32.60 22.49 19.37
C ILE A 251 -33.21 23.55 18.43
N GLY A 252 -33.98 24.47 19.00
CA GLY A 252 -34.54 25.61 18.27
C GLY A 252 -33.50 26.67 17.83
N PRO A 253 -33.91 27.67 17.02
CA PRO A 253 -33.01 28.69 16.45
C PRO A 253 -32.26 29.56 17.46
N GLY A 254 -32.78 29.67 18.69
CA GLY A 254 -32.14 30.42 19.78
C GLY A 254 -31.18 29.62 20.66
N HIS A 255 -31.01 28.32 20.41
CA HIS A 255 -30.20 27.45 21.26
C HIS A 255 -28.69 27.59 20.96
N PRO A 256 -27.79 27.58 21.97
CA PRO A 256 -26.34 27.69 21.74
C PRO A 256 -25.78 26.63 20.79
N PHE A 257 -26.38 25.44 20.74
CA PHE A 257 -25.97 24.34 19.86
C PHE A 257 -26.56 24.38 18.45
N HIS A 258 -27.38 25.37 18.10
CA HIS A 258 -27.99 25.49 16.77
C HIS A 258 -26.92 25.60 15.67
N CYS A 259 -25.86 26.38 15.89
CA CYS A 259 -24.74 26.48 14.93
C CYS A 259 -24.01 25.15 14.71
N ASN A 260 -23.88 24.35 15.78
CA ASN A 260 -23.26 23.03 15.71
C ASN A 260 -24.14 22.06 14.91
N LEU A 261 -25.45 22.09 15.14
CA LEU A 261 -26.40 21.27 14.39
C LEU A 261 -26.44 21.65 12.90
N GLU A 262 -26.42 22.95 12.57
CA GLU A 262 -26.34 23.42 11.18
C GLU A 262 -25.05 22.94 10.49
N THR A 263 -23.94 22.90 11.22
CA THR A 263 -22.67 22.34 10.70
C THR A 263 -22.81 20.86 10.34
N ILE A 264 -23.64 20.09 11.06
CA ILE A 264 -23.94 18.70 10.70
C ILE A 264 -24.80 18.67 9.43
N PHE A 265 -25.87 19.47 9.37
CA PHE A 265 -26.78 19.50 8.22
C PHE A 265 -26.08 19.89 6.91
N GLN A 266 -25.09 20.78 6.95
CA GLN A 266 -24.29 21.16 5.78
C GLN A 266 -23.48 20.00 5.18
N LYS A 267 -23.22 18.94 5.96
CA LYS A 267 -22.51 17.73 5.48
C LYS A 267 -23.44 16.70 4.84
N ILE A 268 -24.74 16.83 5.06
CA ILE A 268 -25.73 15.88 4.56
C ILE A 268 -26.09 16.25 3.12
N PRO A 269 -25.98 15.32 2.16
CA PRO A 269 -26.48 15.52 0.80
C PRO A 269 -27.94 15.97 0.77
N ALA A 270 -28.29 16.84 -0.19
CA ALA A 270 -29.65 17.38 -0.30
C ALA A 270 -30.73 16.29 -0.40
N GLU A 271 -30.43 15.20 -1.11
CA GLU A 271 -31.34 14.05 -1.26
C GLU A 271 -31.68 13.38 0.07
N LEU A 272 -30.68 13.22 0.96
CA LEU A 272 -30.88 12.65 2.29
C LEU A 272 -31.60 13.63 3.23
N LYS A 273 -31.31 14.92 3.09
CA LYS A 273 -32.01 15.98 3.84
C LYS A 273 -33.50 16.03 3.48
N ASP A 274 -33.83 15.94 2.19
CA ASP A 274 -35.21 15.91 1.73
C ASP A 274 -35.94 14.66 2.21
N ARG A 275 -35.29 13.49 2.21
CA ARG A 275 -35.84 12.25 2.77
C ARG A 275 -36.15 12.38 4.26
N MET A 276 -35.24 12.97 5.03
CA MET A 276 -35.45 13.25 6.46
C MET A 276 -36.64 14.19 6.67
N ASN A 277 -36.72 15.30 5.91
CA ASN A 277 -37.81 16.27 6.04
C ASN A 277 -39.20 15.70 5.70
N ARG A 278 -39.26 14.64 4.87
CA ARG A 278 -40.52 13.95 4.52
C ARG A 278 -40.96 12.95 5.58
N ARG A 279 -40.08 12.52 6.48
CA ARG A 279 -40.42 11.56 7.54
C ARG A 279 -41.12 12.25 8.68
N GLN A 280 -42.22 11.65 9.13
CA GLN A 280 -42.86 12.01 10.40
C GLN A 280 -42.16 11.27 11.52
N LEU A 281 -41.75 12.00 12.55
CA LEU A 281 -41.19 11.42 13.76
C LEU A 281 -42.31 10.69 14.54
N PRO A 282 -42.01 9.54 15.18
CA PRO A 282 -42.94 8.91 16.10
C PRO A 282 -43.32 9.86 17.25
N ASP A 283 -44.58 9.80 17.72
CA ASP A 283 -45.05 10.64 18.83
C ASP A 283 -44.26 10.41 20.14
N ASP A 284 -43.65 9.23 20.31
CA ASP A 284 -42.84 8.84 21.47
C ASP A 284 -41.38 9.35 21.41
N THR A 285 -41.03 10.23 20.47
CA THR A 285 -39.65 10.70 20.32
C THR A 285 -39.23 11.55 21.54
N PRO A 286 -38.15 11.20 22.26
CA PRO A 286 -37.72 11.96 23.43
C PRO A 286 -37.30 13.39 23.05
N THR A 287 -37.98 14.37 23.64
CA THR A 287 -37.71 15.82 23.46
C THR A 287 -36.58 16.37 24.34
N ASP A 288 -35.88 15.51 25.08
CA ASP A 288 -34.79 15.93 25.95
C ASP A 288 -33.66 16.58 25.15
N THR A 289 -33.21 17.76 25.59
CA THR A 289 -32.13 18.49 24.94
C THR A 289 -30.84 17.67 24.99
N PRO A 290 -30.22 17.34 23.84
CA PRO A 290 -29.01 16.52 23.84
C PRO A 290 -27.84 17.30 24.43
N SER A 291 -27.05 16.61 25.27
CA SER A 291 -25.79 17.16 25.78
C SER A 291 -24.80 17.45 24.65
N GLU A 292 -23.85 18.35 24.86
CA GLU A 292 -22.78 18.65 23.90
C GLU A 292 -22.02 17.39 23.46
N LYS A 293 -21.72 16.49 24.41
CA LYS A 293 -21.07 15.19 24.12
C LYS A 293 -21.96 14.29 23.25
N ALA A 294 -23.27 14.30 23.46
CA ALA A 294 -24.21 13.54 22.63
C ALA A 294 -24.25 14.10 21.20
N LEU A 295 -24.22 15.42 21.04
CA LEU A 295 -24.17 16.06 19.72
C LEU A 295 -22.85 15.79 18.99
N ILE A 296 -21.71 15.84 19.69
CA ILE A 296 -20.40 15.45 19.15
C ILE A 296 -20.41 13.98 18.71
N ARG A 297 -21.01 13.09 19.51
CA ARG A 297 -21.15 11.66 19.17
C ARG A 297 -22.04 11.47 17.94
N LEU A 298 -23.16 12.19 17.85
CA LEU A 298 -24.08 12.16 16.72
C LEU A 298 -23.40 12.65 15.44
N HIS A 299 -22.63 13.74 15.51
CA HIS A 299 -21.83 14.24 14.41
C HIS A 299 -20.77 13.22 13.96
N ARG A 300 -20.06 12.59 14.90
CA ARG A 300 -19.10 11.50 14.63
C ARG A 300 -19.76 10.32 13.92
N GLN A 301 -20.94 9.90 14.38
CA GLN A 301 -21.72 8.82 13.75
C GLN A 301 -22.16 9.20 12.35
N THR A 302 -22.66 10.42 12.16
CA THR A 302 -23.08 10.97 10.86
C THR A 302 -21.93 10.95 9.85
N ILE A 303 -20.74 11.45 10.23
CA ILE A 303 -19.55 11.42 9.36
C ILE A 303 -19.21 9.98 8.96
N LYS A 304 -19.18 9.04 9.93
CA LYS A 304 -18.82 7.64 9.70
C LYS A 304 -19.83 6.94 8.78
N ALA A 305 -21.13 7.16 8.98
CA ALA A 305 -22.18 6.53 8.21
C ALA A 305 -22.21 7.07 6.77
N LEU A 306 -22.15 8.39 6.58
CA LEU A 306 -22.07 9.00 5.24
C LEU A 306 -20.84 8.53 4.47
N GLN A 307 -19.66 8.46 5.11
CA GLN A 307 -18.45 7.93 4.47
C GLN A 307 -18.59 6.45 4.07
N THR A 308 -19.33 5.68 4.85
CA THR A 308 -19.58 4.25 4.60
C THR A 308 -20.55 4.07 3.43
N LEU A 309 -21.66 4.81 3.44
CA LEU A 309 -22.66 4.82 2.37
C LEU A 309 -22.02 5.23 1.03
N GLN A 310 -21.35 6.38 0.99
CA GLN A 310 -20.69 6.89 -0.22
C GLN A 310 -19.70 5.87 -0.81
N ARG A 311 -18.94 5.17 0.05
CA ARG A 311 -18.00 4.14 -0.37
C ARG A 311 -18.71 2.95 -0.99
N ILE A 312 -19.76 2.45 -0.35
CA ILE A 312 -20.50 1.28 -0.82
C ILE A 312 -21.25 1.60 -2.11
N GLU A 313 -21.86 2.78 -2.23
CA GLU A 313 -22.49 3.27 -3.47
C GLU A 313 -21.50 3.36 -4.62
N THR A 314 -20.30 3.89 -4.34
CA THR A 314 -19.21 3.95 -5.32
C THR A 314 -18.79 2.55 -5.77
N GLN A 315 -18.57 1.63 -4.83
CA GLN A 315 -18.21 0.24 -5.13
C GLN A 315 -19.31 -0.46 -5.94
N TRP A 316 -20.56 -0.18 -5.61
CA TRP A 316 -21.73 -0.69 -6.30
C TRP A 316 -21.74 -0.21 -7.75
N GLY A 317 -21.62 1.10 -7.99
CA GLY A 317 -21.57 1.67 -9.33
C GLY A 317 -20.47 1.05 -10.20
N ILE A 318 -19.23 1.01 -9.69
CA ILE A 318 -18.10 0.42 -10.41
C ILE A 318 -18.32 -1.07 -10.72
N LEU A 319 -18.95 -1.82 -9.81
CA LEU A 319 -19.21 -3.23 -10.02
C LEU A 319 -20.33 -3.45 -11.04
N VAL A 320 -21.38 -2.62 -11.02
CA VAL A 320 -22.46 -2.63 -12.01
C VAL A 320 -21.93 -2.29 -13.39
N ASP A 321 -21.13 -1.22 -13.52
CA ASP A 321 -20.49 -0.85 -14.79
C ASP A 321 -19.64 -1.99 -15.35
N LYS A 322 -18.87 -2.65 -14.47
CA LYS A 322 -18.08 -3.82 -14.84
C LYS A 322 -18.94 -5.00 -15.31
N ILE A 323 -20.10 -5.21 -14.69
CA ILE A 323 -21.03 -6.28 -15.09
C ILE A 323 -21.60 -5.98 -16.47
N ILE A 324 -22.04 -4.73 -16.71
CA ILE A 324 -22.53 -4.31 -18.02
C ILE A 324 -21.46 -4.51 -19.10
N ASP A 325 -20.21 -4.13 -18.83
CA ASP A 325 -19.08 -4.38 -19.74
C ASP A 325 -18.87 -5.87 -20.03
N LEU A 326 -19.03 -6.74 -19.03
CA LEU A 326 -18.89 -8.20 -19.19
C LEU A 326 -20.06 -8.81 -19.95
N GLU A 327 -21.29 -8.33 -19.73
CA GLU A 327 -22.47 -8.71 -20.52
C GLU A 327 -22.31 -8.30 -21.99
N ASP A 328 -21.80 -7.09 -22.24
CA ASP A 328 -21.52 -6.62 -23.59
C ASP A 328 -20.48 -7.50 -24.28
N ILE A 329 -19.42 -7.89 -23.58
CA ILE A 329 -18.42 -8.83 -24.12
C ILE A 329 -19.08 -10.18 -24.45
N ALA A 330 -19.92 -10.72 -23.57
CA ALA A 330 -20.60 -11.99 -23.80
C ALA A 330 -21.56 -11.92 -25.00
N ARG A 331 -22.34 -10.84 -25.13
CA ARG A 331 -23.24 -10.62 -26.27
C ARG A 331 -22.48 -10.45 -27.59
N ASN A 332 -21.39 -9.69 -27.58
CA ASN A 332 -20.58 -9.44 -28.78
C ASN A 332 -19.73 -10.66 -29.19
N GLN A 333 -19.42 -11.58 -28.28
CA GLN A 333 -18.78 -12.86 -28.62
C GLN A 333 -19.69 -13.78 -29.43
N LEU A 334 -21.01 -13.66 -29.25
CA LEU A 334 -22.01 -14.44 -29.99
C LEU A 334 -22.36 -13.83 -31.36
N ASN A 335 -21.94 -12.60 -31.63
CA ASN A 335 -22.33 -11.85 -32.82
C ASN A 335 -21.25 -11.90 -33.91
N ASP A 336 -21.64 -12.20 -35.16
CA ASP A 336 -20.71 -12.44 -36.27
C ASP A 336 -20.11 -11.15 -36.87
N ASP A 337 -20.67 -9.98 -36.56
CA ASP A 337 -20.27 -8.68 -37.13
C ASP A 337 -18.83 -8.24 -36.78
N ARG A 338 -18.15 -8.94 -35.86
CA ARG A 338 -16.78 -8.66 -35.35
C ARG A 338 -16.52 -7.17 -35.02
N ARG A 339 -17.58 -6.45 -34.67
CA ARG A 339 -17.58 -5.05 -34.28
C ARG A 339 -18.15 -4.95 -32.88
N PHE A 340 -17.40 -4.37 -31.96
CA PHE A 340 -17.85 -4.23 -30.59
C PHE A 340 -18.98 -3.19 -30.50
N LYS A 341 -20.16 -3.62 -30.05
CA LYS A 341 -21.32 -2.77 -29.79
C LYS A 341 -21.51 -2.63 -28.28
N PRO A 342 -21.05 -1.52 -27.65
CA PRO A 342 -21.28 -1.28 -26.22
C PRO A 342 -22.74 -0.87 -25.95
N THR A 343 -23.28 -1.25 -24.80
CA THR A 343 -24.59 -0.77 -24.32
C THR A 343 -24.54 0.73 -24.00
N PHE A 344 -23.43 1.20 -23.41
CA PHE A 344 -23.19 2.61 -23.16
C PHE A 344 -21.97 3.10 -23.95
N PRO A 345 -22.14 3.94 -24.99
CA PRO A 345 -21.02 4.43 -25.77
C PRO A 345 -20.12 5.34 -24.93
N THR A 346 -18.84 4.99 -24.83
CA THR A 346 -17.84 5.82 -24.15
C THR A 346 -17.30 6.87 -25.12
N HIS A 347 -17.46 8.15 -24.78
CA HIS A 347 -16.93 9.24 -25.60
C HIS A 347 -15.41 9.29 -25.46
N ARG A 348 -14.69 8.85 -26.49
CA ARG A 348 -13.21 8.83 -26.50
C ARG A 348 -12.67 10.11 -27.16
N SER A 349 -11.53 10.59 -26.68
CA SER A 349 -10.85 11.72 -27.31
C SER A 349 -10.40 11.37 -28.73
N PHE A 350 -10.42 12.37 -29.62
CA PHE A 350 -10.28 12.22 -31.07
C PHE A 350 -9.10 11.32 -31.54
N PRO A 351 -7.86 11.42 -31.02
CA PRO A 351 -6.77 10.57 -31.51
C PRO A 351 -6.94 9.09 -31.11
N PHE A 352 -7.55 8.81 -29.96
CA PHE A 352 -7.78 7.43 -29.50
C PHE A 352 -8.92 6.75 -30.27
N CYS A 353 -9.87 7.51 -30.78
CA CYS A 353 -10.97 6.98 -31.60
C CYS A 353 -10.47 6.39 -32.94
N ILE A 354 -9.42 6.99 -33.52
CA ILE A 354 -8.81 6.54 -34.77
C ILE A 354 -8.00 5.26 -34.57
N ILE A 355 -7.21 5.19 -33.49
CA ILE A 355 -6.34 4.03 -33.19
C ILE A 355 -7.15 2.85 -32.67
N TYR A 356 -8.22 3.09 -31.92
CA TYR A 356 -9.02 2.07 -31.26
C TYR A 356 -10.41 1.95 -31.92
N ASN A 357 -10.41 1.43 -33.15
CA ASN A 357 -11.62 1.15 -33.92
C ASN A 357 -12.46 0.03 -33.26
N PRO A 358 -13.81 0.05 -33.34
CA PRO A 358 -14.69 -1.02 -32.86
C PRO A 358 -14.30 -2.46 -33.22
N ILE A 359 -13.60 -2.68 -34.34
CA ILE A 359 -13.07 -4.00 -34.73
C ILE A 359 -11.89 -4.40 -33.83
N ILE A 360 -10.94 -3.47 -33.62
CA ILE A 360 -9.78 -3.69 -32.74
C ILE A 360 -10.25 -3.90 -31.30
N GLU A 361 -11.27 -3.14 -30.87
CA GLU A 361 -11.90 -3.31 -29.56
C GLU A 361 -12.49 -4.71 -29.38
N TRP A 362 -13.16 -5.24 -30.40
CA TRP A 362 -13.70 -6.60 -30.39
C TRP A 362 -12.59 -7.64 -30.24
N TYR A 363 -11.54 -7.58 -31.08
CA TYR A 363 -10.41 -8.51 -30.98
C TYR A 363 -9.71 -8.44 -29.62
N TRP A 364 -9.51 -7.21 -29.10
CA TRP A 364 -8.90 -7.01 -27.80
C TRP A 364 -9.75 -7.60 -26.67
N LYS A 365 -11.02 -7.16 -26.54
CA LYS A 365 -11.88 -7.53 -25.42
C LYS A 365 -12.37 -8.97 -25.46
N CYS A 366 -12.74 -9.48 -26.64
CA CYS A 366 -13.36 -10.79 -26.79
C CYS A 366 -12.34 -11.93 -26.89
N ILE A 367 -11.13 -11.68 -27.41
CA ILE A 367 -10.13 -12.74 -27.68
C ILE A 367 -8.82 -12.46 -26.92
N ILE A 368 -8.07 -11.42 -27.32
CA ILE A 368 -6.66 -11.22 -26.90
C ILE A 368 -6.54 -11.08 -25.39
N LYS A 369 -7.45 -10.33 -24.75
CA LYS A 369 -7.43 -10.11 -23.29
C LYS A 369 -7.43 -11.42 -22.50
N SER A 370 -8.20 -12.43 -22.92
CA SER A 370 -8.23 -13.73 -22.23
C SER A 370 -6.88 -14.44 -22.32
N TYR A 371 -6.26 -14.46 -23.51
CA TYR A 371 -4.94 -15.08 -23.70
C TYR A 371 -3.84 -14.34 -22.95
N VAL A 372 -3.81 -13.01 -23.01
CA VAL A 372 -2.85 -12.20 -22.24
C VAL A 372 -2.98 -12.48 -20.75
N GLN A 373 -4.20 -12.52 -20.21
CA GLN A 373 -4.43 -12.84 -18.80
C GLN A 373 -3.96 -14.26 -18.43
N LYS A 374 -4.14 -15.25 -19.32
CA LYS A 374 -3.61 -16.62 -19.10
C LYS A 374 -2.09 -16.66 -19.08
N ILE A 375 -1.42 -15.99 -20.03
CA ILE A 375 0.04 -15.93 -20.09
C ILE A 375 0.58 -15.26 -18.83
N VAL A 376 0.03 -14.10 -18.44
CA VAL A 376 0.43 -13.39 -17.22
C VAL A 376 0.14 -14.23 -15.97
N ALA A 377 -0.96 -14.99 -15.92
CA ALA A 377 -1.26 -15.90 -14.81
C ALA A 377 -0.20 -17.02 -14.69
N ILE A 378 0.24 -17.59 -15.81
CA ILE A 378 1.30 -18.61 -15.81
C ILE A 378 2.62 -18.00 -15.37
N CYS A 379 3.03 -16.85 -15.93
CA CYS A 379 4.27 -16.17 -15.56
C CYS A 379 4.30 -15.81 -14.05
N THR A 380 3.23 -15.22 -13.54
CA THR A 380 3.11 -14.91 -12.10
C THR A 380 3.04 -16.16 -11.23
N GLY A 381 2.42 -17.25 -11.70
CA GLY A 381 2.43 -18.54 -11.01
C GLY A 381 3.84 -19.13 -10.90
N CYS A 382 4.62 -19.11 -11.98
CA CYS A 382 6.02 -19.52 -11.97
C CYS A 382 6.86 -18.65 -11.02
N LEU A 383 6.65 -17.32 -11.05
CA LEU A 383 7.36 -16.40 -10.17
C LEU A 383 6.99 -16.60 -8.70
N SER A 384 5.71 -16.88 -8.39
CA SER A 384 5.28 -17.26 -7.04
C SER A 384 5.98 -18.51 -6.54
N ILE A 385 6.04 -19.56 -7.37
CA ILE A 385 6.73 -20.81 -7.01
C ILE A 385 8.22 -20.53 -6.77
N ALA A 386 8.86 -19.70 -7.61
CA ALA A 386 10.26 -19.32 -7.44
C ALA A 386 10.50 -18.54 -6.14
N VAL A 387 9.59 -17.65 -5.74
CA VAL A 387 9.62 -16.95 -4.45
C VAL A 387 9.51 -17.94 -3.30
N VAL A 388 8.47 -18.78 -3.28
CA VAL A 388 8.28 -19.78 -2.21
C VAL A 388 9.48 -20.72 -2.11
N TRP A 389 10.01 -21.18 -3.24
CA TRP A 389 11.21 -22.01 -3.27
C TRP A 389 12.41 -21.30 -2.65
N SER A 390 12.64 -20.04 -3.02
CA SER A 390 13.76 -19.24 -2.52
C SER A 390 13.63 -18.89 -1.04
N GLU A 391 12.41 -18.72 -0.52
CA GLU A 391 12.14 -18.58 0.92
C GLU A 391 12.43 -19.87 1.70
N VAL A 392 11.97 -21.02 1.20
CA VAL A 392 12.18 -22.31 1.88
C VAL A 392 13.66 -22.72 1.89
N THR A 393 14.37 -22.40 0.82
CA THR A 393 15.79 -22.76 0.64
C THR A 393 16.77 -21.77 1.26
N PHE A 394 16.28 -20.64 1.79
CA PHE A 394 17.07 -19.57 2.41
C PHE A 394 18.07 -20.04 3.48
N PHE A 395 17.72 -21.07 4.25
CA PHE A 395 18.56 -21.54 5.36
C PHE A 395 19.84 -22.26 4.92
N ASN A 396 19.90 -22.74 3.67
CA ASN A 396 21.01 -23.55 3.19
C ASN A 396 22.11 -22.69 2.56
N LYS A 397 23.14 -22.33 3.35
CA LYS A 397 24.24 -21.46 2.90
C LYS A 397 25.15 -22.11 1.84
N SER A 398 25.27 -23.44 1.84
CA SER A 398 26.06 -24.19 0.87
C SER A 398 25.49 -25.61 0.71
N PRO A 399 25.05 -26.04 -0.50
CA PRO A 399 24.98 -25.30 -1.77
C PRO A 399 23.91 -24.20 -1.77
N VAL A 400 24.11 -23.15 -2.59
CA VAL A 400 23.12 -22.08 -2.80
C VAL A 400 21.94 -22.65 -3.59
N LEU A 401 20.80 -22.83 -2.93
CA LEU A 401 19.60 -23.45 -3.53
C LEU A 401 18.52 -22.43 -3.92
N SER A 402 18.62 -21.18 -3.45
CA SER A 402 17.73 -20.09 -3.85
C SER A 402 17.97 -19.74 -5.31
N LEU A 403 16.89 -19.73 -6.11
CA LEU A 403 16.95 -19.44 -7.54
C LEU A 403 17.47 -18.02 -7.77
N PHE A 404 17.00 -17.06 -6.98
CA PHE A 404 17.41 -15.66 -7.11
C PHE A 404 18.87 -15.42 -6.71
N ALA A 405 19.36 -16.11 -5.67
CA ALA A 405 20.76 -16.05 -5.31
C ALA A 405 21.66 -16.72 -6.37
N GLN A 406 21.20 -17.81 -7.00
CA GLN A 406 21.94 -18.43 -8.10
C GLN A 406 22.03 -17.50 -9.32
N PHE A 407 20.94 -16.84 -9.71
CA PHE A 407 20.96 -15.84 -10.79
C PHE A 407 21.90 -14.68 -10.46
N LEU A 408 21.90 -14.19 -9.22
CA LEU A 408 22.79 -13.12 -8.79
C LEU A 408 24.27 -13.54 -8.86
N ASN A 409 24.61 -14.75 -8.41
CA ASN A 409 25.97 -15.27 -8.46
C ASN A 409 26.48 -15.42 -9.90
N LEU A 410 25.66 -15.96 -10.81
CA LEU A 410 26.01 -16.08 -12.23
C LEU A 410 26.19 -14.71 -12.91
N ALA A 411 25.36 -13.73 -12.56
CA ALA A 411 25.48 -12.38 -13.10
C ALA A 411 26.70 -11.63 -12.50
N LYS A 412 27.04 -11.91 -11.24
CA LYS A 412 28.25 -11.39 -10.56
C LYS A 412 29.52 -11.87 -11.24
N GLU A 413 29.59 -13.15 -11.64
CA GLU A 413 30.75 -13.70 -12.36
C GLU A 413 30.98 -13.02 -13.72
N ASN A 414 29.91 -12.65 -14.41
CA ASN A 414 29.98 -12.02 -15.74
C ASN A 414 30.02 -10.48 -15.72
N TYR A 415 30.05 -9.86 -14.53
CA TYR A 415 29.96 -8.40 -14.35
C TYR A 415 28.74 -7.75 -15.05
N ASP A 416 27.63 -8.48 -15.16
CA ASP A 416 26.42 -8.00 -15.81
C ASP A 416 25.49 -7.31 -14.81
N TYR A 417 25.91 -6.11 -14.38
CA TYR A 417 25.16 -5.28 -13.43
C TYR A 417 23.77 -4.91 -13.95
N PHE A 418 23.61 -4.75 -15.27
CA PHE A 418 22.32 -4.43 -15.88
C PHE A 418 21.32 -5.56 -15.69
N THR A 419 21.73 -6.81 -15.90
CA THR A 419 20.87 -7.97 -15.63
C THR A 419 20.54 -8.10 -14.14
N ILE A 420 21.50 -7.83 -13.24
CA ILE A 420 21.24 -7.81 -11.79
C ILE A 420 20.16 -6.79 -11.45
N GLU A 421 20.27 -5.57 -11.99
CA GLU A 421 19.34 -4.48 -11.74
C GLU A 421 17.94 -4.79 -12.28
N VAL A 422 17.81 -5.19 -13.54
CA VAL A 422 16.51 -5.48 -14.19
C VAL A 422 15.81 -6.67 -13.53
N LEU A 423 16.53 -7.75 -13.23
CA LEU A 423 15.97 -8.93 -12.60
C LEU A 423 15.55 -8.64 -11.15
N SER A 424 16.38 -7.91 -10.41
CA SER A 424 16.06 -7.44 -9.05
C SER A 424 14.84 -6.54 -9.05
N MET A 425 14.76 -5.58 -9.98
CA MET A 425 13.61 -4.68 -10.16
C MET A 425 12.32 -5.48 -10.44
N LEU A 426 12.38 -6.49 -11.31
CA LEU A 426 11.24 -7.34 -11.62
C LEU A 426 10.75 -8.11 -10.38
N ILE A 427 11.67 -8.68 -9.60
CA ILE A 427 11.33 -9.44 -8.39
C ILE A 427 10.72 -8.53 -7.32
N ILE A 428 11.38 -7.42 -6.97
CA ILE A 428 10.85 -6.50 -5.95
C ILE A 428 9.52 -5.88 -6.41
N ALA A 429 9.36 -5.54 -7.69
CA ALA A 429 8.10 -5.05 -8.24
C ALA A 429 6.98 -6.09 -8.11
N TYR A 430 7.29 -7.37 -8.35
CA TYR A 430 6.33 -8.45 -8.16
C TYR A 430 5.93 -8.62 -6.69
N LEU A 431 6.89 -8.66 -5.78
CA LEU A 431 6.62 -8.76 -4.34
C LEU A 431 5.78 -7.56 -3.87
N CYS A 432 6.12 -6.33 -4.28
CA CYS A 432 5.36 -5.12 -4.00
C CYS A 432 3.93 -5.23 -4.56
N TYR A 433 3.76 -5.68 -5.80
CA TYR A 433 2.45 -5.90 -6.40
C TYR A 433 1.61 -6.92 -5.61
N CYS A 434 2.20 -8.04 -5.21
CA CYS A 434 1.55 -9.06 -4.38
C CYS A 434 1.10 -8.49 -3.02
N ALA A 435 2.01 -7.86 -2.28
CA ALA A 435 1.70 -7.30 -0.97
C ALA A 435 0.65 -6.18 -1.07
N TYR A 436 0.83 -5.22 -1.97
CA TYR A 436 -0.03 -4.04 -2.07
C TYR A 436 -1.40 -4.35 -2.66
N SER A 437 -1.48 -5.25 -3.65
CA SER A 437 -2.78 -5.68 -4.20
C SER A 437 -3.63 -6.40 -3.17
N THR A 438 -3.01 -7.07 -2.20
CA THR A 438 -3.68 -7.79 -1.13
C THR A 438 -4.20 -6.85 -0.04
N VAL A 439 -3.41 -5.84 0.35
CA VAL A 439 -3.85 -4.76 1.26
C VAL A 439 -5.14 -4.10 0.76
N LEU A 440 -5.29 -3.95 -0.57
CA LEU A 440 -6.46 -3.33 -1.20
C LEU A 440 -7.63 -4.29 -1.45
N LYS A 441 -7.44 -5.61 -1.33
CA LYS A 441 -8.45 -6.64 -1.66
C LYS A 441 -9.02 -7.39 -0.45
N ILE A 442 -8.27 -7.52 0.65
CA ILE A 442 -8.69 -8.37 1.77
C ILE A 442 -9.96 -7.80 2.44
N ARG A 443 -11.04 -8.62 2.42
CA ARG A 443 -12.36 -8.33 3.02
C ARG A 443 -12.39 -8.26 4.54
N VAL A 444 -11.43 -8.87 5.24
CA VAL A 444 -11.33 -8.81 6.73
C VAL A 444 -11.23 -7.36 7.21
N LEU A 445 -10.81 -6.46 6.32
CA LEU A 445 -10.76 -5.03 6.54
C LEU A 445 -11.77 -4.30 5.64
N ASN A 446 -13.03 -4.78 5.50
CA ASN A 446 -14.19 -4.17 4.79
C ASN A 446 -14.41 -2.64 5.02
N LEU A 447 -13.55 -2.02 5.83
CA LEU A 447 -13.37 -0.60 6.08
C LEU A 447 -12.61 0.18 4.96
N TYR A 448 -11.91 -0.45 4.02
CA TYR A 448 -10.98 0.28 3.11
C TYR A 448 -11.10 -0.11 1.63
N TYR A 449 -11.21 0.89 0.75
CA TYR A 449 -11.29 0.70 -0.71
C TYR A 449 -10.71 1.91 -1.44
N LEU A 450 -9.90 1.66 -2.47
CA LEU A 450 -9.44 2.68 -3.41
C LEU A 450 -10.31 2.64 -4.66
N ALA A 451 -11.17 3.65 -4.80
CA ALA A 451 -12.02 3.86 -5.95
C ALA A 451 -11.30 4.75 -6.98
N PRO A 452 -11.18 4.32 -8.26
CA PRO A 452 -10.68 5.20 -9.31
C PRO A 452 -11.63 6.41 -9.54
N HIS A 453 -11.16 7.40 -10.32
CA HIS A 453 -11.93 8.61 -10.68
C HIS A 453 -12.19 9.57 -9.52
N HIS A 454 -11.23 9.73 -8.62
CA HIS A 454 -11.29 10.69 -7.51
C HIS A 454 -12.42 10.42 -6.50
N GLN A 455 -12.91 9.17 -6.44
CA GLN A 455 -13.98 8.75 -5.54
C GLN A 455 -13.46 8.12 -4.24
N THR A 456 -12.14 8.06 -4.02
CA THR A 456 -11.57 7.51 -2.77
C THR A 456 -11.66 8.53 -1.64
N ASN A 457 -12.26 8.12 -0.53
CA ASN A 457 -12.31 8.93 0.70
C ASN A 457 -10.93 9.08 1.35
N GLU A 458 -10.67 10.23 1.98
CA GLU A 458 -9.44 10.54 2.72
C GLU A 458 -9.04 9.43 3.69
N TYR A 459 -10.01 8.86 4.40
CA TYR A 459 -9.80 7.79 5.37
C TYR A 459 -9.16 6.53 4.75
N SER A 460 -9.64 6.11 3.58
CA SER A 460 -9.08 4.94 2.87
C SER A 460 -7.70 5.24 2.30
N LEU A 461 -7.49 6.49 1.88
CA LEU A 461 -6.22 6.97 1.35
C LEU A 461 -5.12 6.96 2.44
N ILE A 462 -5.42 7.48 3.64
CA ILE A 462 -4.52 7.46 4.80
C ILE A 462 -4.16 6.03 5.21
N PHE A 463 -5.16 5.16 5.29
CA PHE A 463 -4.95 3.76 5.63
C PHE A 463 -4.02 3.06 4.64
N SER A 464 -4.22 3.29 3.34
CA SER A 464 -3.34 2.73 2.31
C SER A 464 -1.91 3.24 2.47
N GLY A 465 -1.71 4.55 2.68
CA GLY A 465 -0.38 5.11 2.94
C GLY A 465 0.28 4.50 4.18
N MET A 466 -0.49 4.30 5.25
CA MET A 466 0.01 3.72 6.50
C MET A 466 0.48 2.28 6.30
N MET A 467 -0.29 1.47 5.58
CA MET A 467 0.08 0.08 5.29
C MET A 467 1.28 -0.02 4.35
N LEU A 468 1.35 0.83 3.33
CA LEU A 468 2.47 0.86 2.40
C LEU A 468 3.78 1.24 3.11
N CYS A 469 3.79 2.30 3.92
CA CYS A 469 4.96 2.67 4.72
C CYS A 469 5.37 1.56 5.71
N ARG A 470 4.41 0.94 6.38
CA ARG A 470 4.67 -0.15 7.34
C ARG A 470 5.32 -1.38 6.69
N LEU A 471 4.90 -1.70 5.47
CA LEU A 471 5.43 -2.85 4.72
C LEU A 471 6.75 -2.54 4.01
N THR A 472 7.13 -1.28 3.83
CA THR A 472 8.33 -0.91 3.07
C THR A 472 9.62 -1.51 3.69
N PRO A 473 9.90 -1.36 5.00
CA PRO A 473 11.09 -1.97 5.58
C PRO A 473 11.18 -3.50 5.51
N PRO A 474 10.13 -4.27 5.91
CA PRO A 474 10.19 -5.73 5.85
C PRO A 474 10.23 -6.24 4.41
N MET A 475 9.67 -5.52 3.44
CA MET A 475 9.78 -5.86 2.02
C MET A 475 11.23 -5.81 1.53
N CYS A 476 11.97 -4.76 1.89
CA CYS A 476 13.40 -4.67 1.55
C CYS A 476 14.19 -5.81 2.20
N LEU A 477 13.96 -6.10 3.48
CA LEU A 477 14.65 -7.18 4.19
C LEU A 477 14.33 -8.56 3.58
N ASN A 478 13.05 -8.81 3.27
CA ASN A 478 12.63 -10.05 2.63
C ASN A 478 13.32 -10.26 1.28
N PHE A 479 13.34 -9.23 0.42
CA PHE A 479 14.02 -9.29 -0.86
C PHE A 479 15.53 -9.54 -0.72
N LEU A 480 16.21 -8.85 0.20
CA LEU A 480 17.64 -9.05 0.45
C LEU A 480 17.95 -10.46 0.97
N GLY A 481 17.05 -11.02 1.79
CA GLY A 481 17.09 -12.41 2.22
C GLY A 481 17.04 -13.39 1.04
N LEU A 482 16.09 -13.19 0.12
CA LEU A 482 15.93 -14.05 -1.07
C LEU A 482 17.21 -14.16 -1.93
N ILE A 483 17.93 -13.04 -2.08
CA ILE A 483 19.17 -12.98 -2.88
C ILE A 483 20.44 -13.29 -2.07
N HIS A 484 20.33 -13.73 -0.81
CA HIS A 484 21.46 -14.03 0.08
C HIS A 484 22.41 -12.85 0.34
N MET A 485 21.87 -11.61 0.33
CA MET A 485 22.62 -10.38 0.65
C MET A 485 22.30 -9.82 2.04
N ASP A 486 21.69 -10.62 2.90
CA ASP A 486 21.31 -10.25 4.26
C ASP A 486 22.47 -10.44 5.26
N SER A 487 22.44 -9.67 6.36
CA SER A 487 23.49 -9.64 7.40
C SER A 487 23.66 -10.99 8.12
N HIS A 488 22.62 -11.83 8.14
CA HIS A 488 22.69 -13.19 8.70
C HIS A 488 23.62 -14.13 7.88
N ILE A 489 23.88 -13.80 6.60
CA ILE A 489 24.75 -14.57 5.69
C ILE A 489 26.11 -13.87 5.55
N ILE A 490 26.12 -12.53 5.50
CA ILE A 490 27.31 -11.71 5.35
C ILE A 490 27.82 -11.28 6.73
N LYS A 491 28.88 -11.93 7.24
CA LYS A 491 29.41 -11.69 8.59
C LYS A 491 30.20 -10.38 8.75
N THR A 492 30.49 -9.65 7.66
CA THR A 492 31.29 -8.42 7.68
C THR A 492 30.47 -7.21 7.23
N HIS A 493 30.39 -6.20 8.10
CA HIS A 493 29.59 -4.98 7.91
C HIS A 493 29.96 -4.17 6.64
N ILE A 494 31.15 -4.37 6.07
CA ILE A 494 31.59 -3.71 4.83
C ILE A 494 30.97 -4.39 3.60
N LEU A 495 30.62 -5.67 3.67
CA LEU A 495 30.06 -6.42 2.54
C LEU A 495 28.53 -6.31 2.44
N GLU A 496 27.88 -5.65 3.40
CA GLU A 496 26.44 -5.45 3.46
C GLU A 496 25.93 -4.28 2.60
N THR A 497 24.64 -4.34 2.25
CA THR A 497 23.93 -3.24 1.58
C THR A 497 23.80 -2.00 2.46
N HIS A 498 23.73 -0.81 1.87
CA HIS A 498 23.57 0.41 2.68
C HIS A 498 22.24 0.45 3.42
N TYR A 499 21.20 -0.21 2.89
CA TYR A 499 19.92 -0.35 3.57
C TYR A 499 20.03 -1.08 4.93
N THR A 500 20.69 -2.25 5.00
CA THR A 500 20.83 -3.01 6.25
C THR A 500 21.63 -2.24 7.30
N GLN A 501 22.65 -1.48 6.87
CA GLN A 501 23.46 -0.63 7.75
C GLN A 501 22.66 0.49 8.45
N VAL A 502 21.55 0.94 7.86
CA VAL A 502 20.68 1.97 8.46
C VAL A 502 19.76 1.37 9.52
N ASN A 503 19.41 0.09 9.37
CA ASN A 503 18.51 -0.60 10.29
C ASN A 503 19.23 -1.04 11.59
N ASP A 504 20.51 -1.39 11.49
CA ASP A 504 21.32 -1.88 12.61
C ASP A 504 21.96 -0.75 13.46
N LYS A 505 21.74 0.53 13.10
CA LYS A 505 22.25 1.73 13.79
C LYS A 505 21.14 2.62 14.36
#